data_AF-A0A0C9SVS6-F1
#
_entry.id   AF-A0A0C9SVS6-F1
#
_cell.length_a   1.000
_cell.length_b   1.000
_cell.length_c   1.000
_cell.angle_alpha   90.00
_cell.angle_beta   90.00
_cell.angle_gamma   90.00
#
_symmetry.space_group_name_H-M   'P 1'
#
loop_
_entity.id
_entity.type
_entity.pdbx_description
1 polymer ?
#
loop_
_entity_poly.entity_id
_entity_poly.type
_entity_poly.pdbx_seq_one_letter_code
_entity_poly.pdbx_strand_id
1 'polypeptide(L)' 'PNIRLFIYNHLIVMHRILQRLQNVGATVSAKKFVLAAPDATIVGHKCTLEGRIPHEDKVQKIQDWP' A
#
# COMPACT_ATOMS: atom_id res chain seq x y z
N PRO A 1 16.78 18.82 4.34
CA PRO A 1 16.13 18.82 5.68
C PRO A 1 14.78 18.06 5.72
N ASN A 2 13.89 18.22 4.73
CA ASN A 2 12.50 17.72 4.83
C ASN A 2 12.25 16.29 4.30
N ILE A 3 13.01 15.83 3.30
CA ILE A 3 12.84 14.49 2.68
C ILE A 3 13.03 13.36 3.71
N ARG A 4 13.97 13.53 4.66
CA ARG A 4 14.25 12.51 5.68
C ARG A 4 13.16 12.40 6.74
N LEU A 5 12.45 13.49 7.03
CA LEU A 5 11.37 13.49 8.02
C LEU A 5 10.15 12.70 7.52
N PHE A 6 9.80 12.83 6.24
CA PHE A 6 8.74 12.04 5.62
C PHE A 6 8.99 10.54 5.75
N ILE A 7 10.19 10.09 5.36
CA ILE A 7 10.59 8.68 5.45
C ILE A 7 10.58 8.20 6.90
N TYR A 8 11.16 8.99 7.82
CA TYR A 8 11.18 8.66 9.24
C TYR A 8 9.76 8.49 9.80
N ASN A 9 8.86 9.45 9.56
CA ASN A 9 7.48 9.38 10.02
C ASN A 9 6.75 8.15 9.45
N HIS A 10 6.99 7.83 8.17
CA HIS A 10 6.42 6.65 7.53
C HIS A 10 6.89 5.36 8.20
N LEU A 11 8.20 5.22 8.46
CA LEU A 11 8.77 4.05 9.12
C LEU A 11 8.26 3.89 10.57
N ILE A 12 8.05 4.99 11.30
CA ILE A 12 7.46 4.94 12.65
C ILE A 12 6.03 4.40 12.61
N VAL A 13 5.20 4.84 11.65
CA VAL A 13 3.84 4.32 11.48
C VAL A 13 3.87 2.84 11.14
N MET A 14 4.73 2.42 10.21
CA MET A 14 4.87 1.03 9.82
C MET A 14 5.31 0.14 10.97
N HIS A 15 6.31 0.58 11.75
CA HIS A 15 6.78 -0.14 12.93
C HIS A 15 5.65 -0.37 13.94
N ARG A 16 4.86 0.66 14.24
CA ARG A 16 3.72 0.55 15.17
C ARG A 16 2.66 -0.44 14.69
N ILE A 17 2.35 -0.46 13.40
CA ILE A 17 1.37 -1.39 12.83
C ILE A 17 1.90 -2.83 12.93
N LEU A 18 3.15 -3.06 12.51
CA LEU A 18 3.79 -4.38 12.55
C LEU A 18 3.90 -4.93 13.97
N GLN A 19 4.30 -4.10 14.94
CA GLN A 19 4.37 -4.50 16.34
C GLN A 19 2.99 -4.89 16.89
N ARG A 20 1.92 -4.15 16.53
CA ARG A 20 0.56 -4.51 16.95
C ARG A 20 0.10 -5.84 16.34
N LEU A 21 0.38 -6.08 15.07
CA LEU A 21 0.09 -7.36 14.42
C LEU A 21 0.81 -8.51 15.11
N GLN A 22 2.09 -8.32 15.43
CA GLN A 22 2.89 -9.30 16.16
C GLN A 22 2.31 -9.59 17.56
N ASN A 23 1.95 -8.53 18.31
CA ASN A 23 1.45 -8.66 19.68
C ASN A 23 0.15 -9.45 19.78
N VAL A 24 -0.71 -9.38 18.77
CA VAL A 24 -1.97 -10.15 18.72
C VAL A 24 -1.82 -11.52 18.04
N GLY A 25 -0.60 -11.89 17.64
CA GLY A 25 -0.33 -13.15 16.94
C GLY A 25 -0.90 -13.20 15.51
N ALA A 26 -1.16 -12.05 14.88
CA ALA A 26 -1.67 -12.01 13.52
C ALA A 26 -0.58 -12.37 12.51
N THR A 27 -0.96 -13.15 11.49
CA THR A 27 -0.07 -13.51 10.38
C THR A 27 -0.43 -12.75 9.12
N VAL A 28 0.57 -12.24 8.40
CA VAL A 28 0.40 -11.60 7.09
C VAL A 28 0.95 -12.50 5.99
N SER A 29 0.30 -12.52 4.84
CA SER A 29 0.82 -13.23 3.66
C SER A 29 1.98 -12.45 3.08
N ALA A 30 3.20 -12.99 3.16
CA ALA A 30 4.40 -12.35 2.60
C ALA A 30 4.24 -12.01 1.11
N LYS A 31 3.58 -12.87 0.33
CA LYS A 31 3.34 -12.66 -1.11
C LYS A 31 2.41 -11.48 -1.42
N LYS A 32 1.55 -11.10 -0.48
CA LYS A 32 0.56 -10.01 -0.65
C LYS A 32 0.94 -8.76 0.13
N PHE A 33 2.00 -8.82 0.92
CA PHE A 33 2.41 -7.74 1.81
C PHE A 33 3.21 -6.71 1.02
N VAL A 34 2.78 -5.44 1.11
CA VAL A 34 3.45 -4.30 0.47
C VAL A 34 3.86 -3.34 1.57
N LEU A 35 5.14 -2.96 1.60
CA LEU A 35 5.71 -2.09 2.63
C LEU A 35 6.60 -1.03 1.98
N ALA A 36 6.40 0.24 2.38
CA ALA A 36 7.19 1.38 1.93
C ALA A 36 7.36 1.47 0.40
N ALA A 37 6.30 1.16 -0.34
CA ALA A 37 6.24 1.26 -1.80
C ALA A 37 5.62 2.60 -2.24
N PRO A 38 5.99 3.13 -3.42
CA PRO A 38 5.41 4.38 -3.96
C PRO A 38 3.93 4.25 -4.34
N ASP A 39 3.46 3.02 -4.56
CA ASP A 39 2.07 2.70 -4.80
C ASP A 39 1.67 1.35 -4.20
N ALA A 40 0.37 1.16 -4.00
CA ALA A 40 -0.21 -0.09 -3.54
C ALA A 40 -1.65 -0.27 -4.02
N THR A 41 -2.08 -1.52 -4.21
CA THR A 41 -3.48 -1.84 -4.47
C THR A 41 -4.25 -1.95 -3.16
N ILE A 42 -5.10 -0.98 -2.88
CA ILE A 42 -5.93 -0.90 -1.66
C ILE A 42 -7.40 -1.04 -2.07
N VAL A 43 -8.06 -2.10 -1.60
CA VAL A 43 -9.49 -2.38 -1.89
C VAL A 43 -9.78 -2.37 -3.40
N GLY A 44 -8.85 -2.89 -4.21
CA GLY A 44 -8.98 -2.94 -5.67
C GLY A 44 -8.80 -1.60 -6.39
N HIS A 45 -8.16 -0.62 -5.74
CA HIS A 45 -7.75 0.65 -6.34
C HIS A 45 -6.25 0.82 -6.23
N LYS A 46 -5.63 1.35 -7.29
CA LYS A 46 -4.21 1.68 -7.29
C LYS A 46 -4.05 3.05 -6.62
N CYS A 47 -3.39 3.06 -5.47
CA CYS A 47 -3.14 4.26 -4.68
C CYS A 47 -1.67 4.62 -4.82
N THR A 48 -1.39 5.83 -5.30
CA THR A 48 -0.05 6.38 -5.49
C THR A 48 0.14 7.58 -4.56
N LEU A 49 1.35 8.16 -4.56
CA LEU A 49 1.64 9.43 -3.88
C LEU A 49 0.78 10.60 -4.37
N GLU A 50 0.31 10.54 -5.62
CA GLU A 50 -0.48 11.60 -6.26
C GLU A 50 -1.98 11.43 -6.05
N GLY A 51 -2.41 10.27 -5.55
CA GLY A 51 -3.80 9.99 -5.23
C GLY A 51 -4.25 8.60 -5.68
N ARG A 52 -5.56 8.46 -5.90
CA ARG A 52 -6.19 7.18 -6.27
C ARG A 52 -6.49 7.17 -7.76
N ILE A 53 -6.01 6.14 -8.45
CA ILE A 53 -6.27 5.91 -9.86
C ILE A 53 -6.95 4.55 -10.08
N PRO A 54 -7.66 4.36 -11.22
CA PRO A 54 -8.20 3.06 -11.59
C PRO A 54 -7.08 2.01 -11.70
N HIS A 55 -7.37 0.81 -11.23
CA HIS A 55 -6.46 -0.32 -11.47
C HIS A 55 -6.52 -0.71 -12.94
N GLU A 56 -5.38 -1.08 -13.53
CA GLU A 56 -5.25 -1.42 -14.95
C GLU A 56 -6.25 -2.50 -15.37
N ASP A 57 -6.40 -3.57 -14.60
CA ASP A 57 -7.42 -4.62 -14.82
C ASP A 57 -8.85 -4.09 -14.95
N LYS A 58 -9.21 -3.03 -14.22
CA LYS A 58 -10.55 -2.41 -14.30
C LYS A 58 -10.70 -1.60 -15.57
N VAL A 59 -9.64 -0.91 -16.00
CA VAL A 59 -9.61 -0.16 -17.26
C VAL A 59 -9.70 -1.14 -18.44
N GLN A 60 -8.92 -2.23 -18.40
CA GLN A 60 -8.89 -3.23 -19.44
C GLN A 60 -10.26 -3.88 -19.65
N LYS A 61 -10.98 -4.22 -18.56
CA LYS A 61 -12.35 -4.76 -18.65
C LYS A 61 -13.35 -3.85 -19.36
N ILE A 62 -13.17 -2.54 -19.31
CA ILE A 62 -14.02 -1.59 -20.03
C ILE A 62 -13.60 -1.51 -21.50
N GLN A 63 -12.29 -1.55 -21.77
CA GLN A 63 -11.76 -1.54 -23.15
C GLN A 63 -12.13 -2.81 -23.92
N ASP A 64 -12.10 -3.96 -23.26
CA ASP A 64 -12.42 -5.26 -23.85
C ASP A 64 -13.93 -5.54 -23.88
N TRP A 65 -14.77 -4.59 -23.46
CA TRP A 65 -16.21 -4.74 -23.45
C TRP A 65 -16.74 -4.73 -24.90
N PRO A 66 -17.41 -5.81 -25.38
CA PRO A 66 -17.91 -5.92 -26.75
C PRO A 66 -19.13 -5.05 -27.06
#